data_AF-A0AAJ3B3U6-F1
#
_entry.id   AF-A0AAJ3B3U6-F1
#
_cell.length_a   1.000
_cell.length_b   1.000
_cell.length_c   1.000
_cell.angle_alpha   90.00
_cell.angle_beta   90.00
_cell.angle_gamma   90.00
#
_symmetry.space_group_name_H-M   'P 1'
#
loop_
_entity.id
_entity.type
_entity.pdbx_description
1 polymer ?
#
loop_
_entity_poly.entity_id
_entity_poly.type
_entity_poly.pdbx_seq_one_letter_code
_entity_poly.pdbx_strand_id
1 'polypeptide(L)'
;MNIDEDTCEWLGCPTPLEMHKQHALLLENEIQELQLQLRKAREDIYGLVRMHAELSTERDKLRAELKASDSALSSCNTDLGFVTSKLNSLEWALARATNGAWGSTPMKILPSDLS
;
A
#
# COMPACT_ATOMS: atom_id res chain seq x y z
N MET A 1 -6.63 -64.47 9.75
CA MET A 1 -5.47 -64.59 10.66
C MET A 1 -6.06 -64.82 12.04
N ASN A 2 -5.95 -66.03 12.59
CA ASN A 2 -6.46 -66.32 13.93
C ASN A 2 -5.44 -65.79 14.92
N ILE A 3 -5.83 -64.81 15.70
CA ILE A 3 -5.00 -64.24 16.76
C ILE A 3 -5.05 -65.25 17.90
N ASP A 4 -3.89 -65.69 18.38
CA ASP A 4 -3.78 -66.60 19.51
C ASP A 4 -4.10 -65.82 20.80
N GLU A 5 -5.33 -65.93 21.25
CA GLU A 5 -5.95 -65.11 22.29
C GLU A 5 -5.21 -65.27 23.64
N ASP A 6 -4.72 -66.48 23.94
CA ASP A 6 -3.94 -66.81 25.15
C ASP A 6 -2.57 -66.11 25.17
N THR A 7 -1.91 -65.97 24.02
CA THR A 7 -0.62 -65.28 23.91
C THR A 7 -0.79 -63.75 23.95
N CYS A 8 -1.88 -63.23 23.37
CA CYS A 8 -2.20 -61.81 23.42
C CYS A 8 -2.58 -61.34 24.83
N GLU A 9 -3.29 -62.17 25.60
CA GLU A 9 -3.66 -61.86 26.99
C GLU A 9 -2.42 -61.82 27.90
N TRP A 10 -1.47 -62.75 27.73
CA TRP A 10 -0.19 -62.75 28.47
C TRP A 10 0.73 -61.57 28.11
N LEU A 11 0.72 -61.13 26.84
CA LEU A 11 1.50 -59.98 26.38
C LEU A 11 0.84 -58.64 26.70
N GLY A 12 -0.38 -58.64 27.27
CA GLY A 12 -1.15 -57.42 27.51
C GLY A 12 -1.46 -56.65 26.22
N CYS A 13 -1.60 -57.37 25.10
CA CYS A 13 -1.94 -56.75 23.83
C CYS A 13 -3.36 -56.16 23.92
N PRO A 14 -3.54 -54.88 23.58
CA PRO A 14 -4.87 -54.27 23.62
C PRO A 14 -5.81 -55.03 22.70
N THR A 15 -7.00 -55.32 23.19
CA THR A 15 -8.03 -55.99 22.39
C THR A 15 -8.39 -55.11 21.19
N PRO A 16 -8.87 -55.69 20.07
CA PRO A 16 -9.31 -54.90 18.92
C PRO A 16 -10.34 -53.83 19.29
N LEU A 17 -11.22 -54.11 20.27
CA LEU A 17 -12.19 -53.17 20.78
C LEU A 17 -11.54 -51.98 21.53
N GLU A 18 -10.53 -52.24 22.36
CA GLU A 18 -9.78 -51.18 23.05
C GLU A 18 -9.01 -50.32 22.05
N MET A 19 -8.38 -50.95 21.06
CA MET A 19 -7.70 -50.23 19.98
C MET A 19 -8.67 -49.33 19.22
N HIS A 20 -9.87 -49.81 18.86
CA HIS A 20 -10.89 -48.99 18.21
C HIS A 20 -11.35 -47.81 19.07
N LYS A 21 -11.56 -48.02 20.38
CA LYS A 21 -11.90 -46.92 21.32
C LYS A 21 -10.79 -45.89 21.37
N GLN A 22 -9.53 -46.32 21.45
CA GLN A 22 -8.38 -45.42 21.46
C GLN A 22 -8.28 -44.62 20.17
N HIS A 23 -8.48 -45.25 19.01
CA HIS A 23 -8.53 -44.54 17.72
C HIS A 23 -9.68 -43.54 17.64
N ALA A 24 -10.86 -43.87 18.15
CA ALA A 24 -11.98 -42.94 18.19
C ALA A 24 -11.64 -41.69 19.02
N LEU A 25 -10.99 -41.85 20.18
CA LEU A 25 -10.53 -40.73 21.01
C LEU A 25 -9.46 -39.88 20.31
N LEU A 26 -8.53 -40.50 19.58
CA LEU A 26 -7.52 -39.77 18.81
C LEU A 26 -8.17 -38.93 17.71
N LEU A 27 -9.11 -39.50 16.96
CA LEU A 27 -9.85 -38.79 15.93
C LEU A 27 -10.70 -37.65 16.50
N GLU A 28 -11.34 -37.86 17.65
CA GLU A 28 -12.10 -36.80 18.32
C GLU A 28 -11.21 -35.62 18.70
N ASN A 29 -10.04 -35.88 19.28
CA ASN A 29 -9.07 -34.84 19.62
C ASN A 29 -8.56 -34.10 18.37
N GLU A 30 -8.23 -34.83 17.31
CA GLU A 30 -7.75 -34.23 16.05
C GLU A 30 -8.83 -33.35 15.41
N ILE A 31 -10.09 -33.79 15.41
CA ILE A 31 -11.22 -32.98 14.92
C ILE A 31 -11.37 -31.70 15.75
N GLN A 32 -11.26 -31.78 17.08
CA GLN A 32 -11.35 -30.60 17.95
C GLN A 32 -10.22 -29.60 17.67
N GLU A 33 -8.99 -30.08 17.50
CA GLU A 33 -7.85 -29.23 17.18
C GLU A 33 -7.99 -28.57 15.80
N LEU A 34 -8.40 -29.33 14.77
CA LEU A 34 -8.65 -28.78 13.44
C LEU A 34 -9.77 -27.74 13.45
N GLN A 35 -10.82 -27.94 14.25
CA GLN A 35 -11.88 -26.95 14.40
C GLN A 35 -11.39 -25.66 15.06
N LEU A 36 -10.49 -25.75 16.04
CA LEU A 36 -9.86 -24.59 16.67
C LEU A 36 -8.99 -23.82 15.66
N GLN A 37 -8.14 -24.53 14.91
CA GLN A 37 -7.29 -23.94 13.89
C GLN A 37 -8.11 -23.29 12.77
N LEU A 38 -9.19 -23.93 12.32
CA LEU A 38 -10.10 -23.38 11.32
C LEU A 38 -10.78 -22.09 11.81
N ARG A 39 -11.20 -22.04 13.08
CA ARG A 39 -11.80 -20.83 13.66
C ARG A 39 -10.81 -19.68 13.68
N LYS A 40 -9.59 -19.94 14.15
CA LYS A 40 -8.50 -18.95 14.18
C LYS A 40 -8.15 -18.46 12.77
N ALA A 41 -7.97 -19.37 11.82
CA ALA A 41 -7.68 -19.02 10.43
C ALA A 41 -8.80 -18.17 9.81
N ARG A 42 -10.07 -18.45 10.12
CA ARG A 42 -11.19 -17.62 9.69
C ARG A 42 -11.11 -16.21 10.29
N GLU A 43 -10.88 -16.10 11.59
CA GLU A 43 -10.71 -14.81 12.28
C GLU A 43 -9.55 -13.99 11.69
N ASP A 44 -8.41 -14.64 11.43
CA ASP A 44 -7.24 -14.02 10.82
C ASP A 44 -7.55 -13.50 9.40
N ILE A 45 -8.23 -14.31 8.58
CA ILE A 45 -8.67 -13.91 7.23
C ILE A 45 -9.63 -12.72 7.30
N TYR A 46 -10.61 -12.74 8.20
CA TYR A 46 -11.53 -11.61 8.38
C TYR A 46 -10.78 -10.34 8.79
N GLY A 47 -9.82 -10.46 9.71
CA GLY A 47 -8.95 -9.36 10.10
C GLY A 47 -8.17 -8.78 8.93
N LEU A 48 -7.54 -9.64 8.13
CA LEU A 48 -6.79 -9.24 6.93
C LEU A 48 -7.67 -8.54 5.90
N VAL A 49 -8.87 -9.08 5.62
CA VAL A 49 -9.82 -8.47 4.69
C VAL A 49 -10.25 -7.08 5.17
N ARG A 50 -10.51 -6.92 6.47
CA ARG A 50 -10.88 -5.62 7.05
C ARG A 50 -9.73 -4.61 6.92
N MET A 51 -8.52 -4.99 7.32
CA MET A 51 -7.34 -4.13 7.20
C MET A 51 -7.06 -3.76 5.74
N HIS A 52 -7.21 -4.71 4.81
CA HIS A 52 -7.05 -4.43 3.39
C HIS A 52 -8.09 -3.43 2.87
N ALA A 53 -9.35 -3.55 3.31
CA ALA A 53 -10.39 -2.59 2.96
C ALA A 53 -10.04 -1.19 3.49
N GLU A 54 -9.64 -1.07 4.76
CA GLU A 54 -9.21 0.20 5.38
C GLU A 54 -8.05 0.83 4.59
N LEU A 55 -6.96 0.08 4.36
CA LEU A 55 -5.81 0.53 3.58
C LEU A 55 -6.17 0.93 2.16
N SER A 56 -7.09 0.19 1.51
CA SER A 56 -7.57 0.55 0.17
C SER A 56 -8.26 1.91 0.18
N THR A 57 -9.10 2.18 1.18
CA THR A 57 -9.78 3.49 1.28
C THR A 57 -8.81 4.63 1.53
N GLU A 58 -7.80 4.43 2.39
CA GLU A 58 -6.77 5.44 2.68
C GLU A 58 -5.92 5.72 1.44
N ARG A 59 -5.50 4.67 0.74
CA ARG A 59 -4.77 4.79 -0.52
C ARG A 59 -5.56 5.56 -1.57
N ASP A 60 -6.87 5.35 -1.67
CA ASP A 60 -7.72 6.09 -2.61
C ASP A 60 -7.88 7.56 -2.22
N LYS A 61 -8.00 7.87 -0.93
CA LYS A 61 -7.99 9.25 -0.42
C LYS A 61 -6.67 9.96 -0.76
N LEU A 62 -5.54 9.35 -0.42
CA LEU A 62 -4.21 9.93 -0.68
C LEU A 62 -3.97 10.13 -2.18
N ARG A 63 -4.43 9.21 -3.03
CA ARG A 63 -4.36 9.38 -4.49
C ARG A 63 -5.20 10.56 -4.98
N ALA A 64 -6.38 10.78 -4.41
CA ALA A 64 -7.21 11.93 -4.74
C ALA A 64 -6.56 13.25 -4.31
N GLU A 65 -5.99 13.30 -3.10
CA GLU A 65 -5.24 14.46 -2.60
C GLU A 65 -4.01 14.77 -3.45
N LEU A 66 -3.23 13.75 -3.81
CA LEU A 66 -2.08 13.90 -4.69
C LEU A 66 -2.49 14.48 -6.05
N LYS A 67 -3.54 13.94 -6.67
CA LYS A 67 -4.06 14.43 -7.95
C LYS A 67 -4.55 15.88 -7.85
N ALA A 68 -5.20 16.25 -6.74
CA ALA A 68 -5.62 17.62 -6.50
C ALA A 68 -4.40 18.56 -6.39
N SER A 69 -3.38 18.16 -5.62
CA SER A 69 -2.12 18.90 -5.49
C SER A 69 -1.42 19.08 -6.84
N ASP A 70 -1.30 18.02 -7.63
CA ASP A 70 -0.69 18.08 -8.96
C ASP A 70 -1.43 19.05 -9.90
N SER A 71 -2.76 19.05 -9.85
CA SER A 71 -3.57 19.99 -10.64
C SER A 71 -3.38 21.44 -10.21
N ALA A 72 -3.26 21.69 -8.90
CA ALA A 72 -3.00 23.02 -8.35
C ALA A 72 -1.60 23.50 -8.72
N LEU A 73 -0.59 22.63 -8.64
CA LEU A 73 0.79 22.91 -9.03
C LEU A 73 0.87 23.22 -10.53
N SER A 74 0.20 22.44 -11.37
CA SER A 74 0.14 22.70 -12.82
C SER A 74 -0.50 24.05 -13.11
N SER A 75 -1.57 24.41 -12.40
CA SER A 75 -2.24 25.71 -12.58
C SER A 75 -1.32 26.86 -12.16
N CYS A 76 -0.65 26.72 -11.02
CA CYS A 76 0.35 27.69 -10.55
C CYS A 76 1.50 27.87 -11.57
N ASN A 77 1.98 26.78 -12.16
CA ASN A 77 3.01 26.84 -13.20
C ASN A 77 2.53 27.56 -14.47
N THR A 78 1.28 27.36 -14.89
CA THR A 78 0.71 28.10 -16.03
C THR A 78 0.59 29.59 -15.74
N ASP A 79 0.14 29.94 -14.52
CA ASP A 79 0.02 31.33 -14.09
C ASP A 79 1.40 32.00 -14.00
N LEU A 80 2.39 31.28 -13.46
CA LEU A 80 3.78 31.74 -13.41
C LEU A 80 4.31 32.00 -14.83
N GLY A 81 4.15 31.05 -15.76
CA GLY A 81 4.58 31.21 -17.15
C GLY A 81 3.91 32.40 -17.86
N PHE A 82 2.63 32.65 -17.56
CA PHE A 82 1.92 33.81 -18.05
C PHE A 82 2.47 35.12 -17.48
N VAL A 83 2.71 35.19 -16.16
CA VAL A 83 3.30 36.35 -15.49
C VAL A 83 4.70 36.64 -16.03
N THR A 84 5.55 35.62 -16.17
CA THR A 84 6.89 35.75 -16.77
C THR A 84 6.81 36.29 -18.19
N SER A 85 5.89 35.78 -19.02
CA SER A 85 5.70 36.27 -20.39
C SER A 85 5.28 37.74 -20.43
N LYS A 86 4.36 38.16 -19.55
CA LYS A 86 3.96 39.56 -19.39
C LYS A 86 5.12 40.44 -18.94
N LEU A 87 5.88 40.00 -17.93
CA LEU A 87 7.04 40.71 -17.42
C LEU A 87 8.06 40.96 -18.53
N ASN A 88 8.44 39.90 -19.27
CA ASN A 88 9.34 40.01 -20.41
C ASN A 88 8.80 41.00 -21.45
N SER A 89 7.51 40.95 -21.78
CA SER A 89 6.91 41.90 -22.73
C SER A 89 6.99 43.34 -22.26
N LEU A 90 6.80 43.59 -20.96
CA LEU A 90 6.90 44.94 -20.38
C LEU A 90 8.35 45.42 -20.36
N GLU A 91 9.30 44.55 -20.05
CA GLU A 91 10.74 44.85 -20.14
C GLU A 91 11.13 45.25 -21.58
N TRP A 92 10.66 44.50 -22.59
CA TRP A 92 10.86 44.86 -24.00
C TRP A 92 10.24 46.22 -24.36
N ALA A 93 9.04 46.52 -23.86
CA ALA A 93 8.38 47.80 -24.10
C ALA A 93 9.12 48.97 -23.42
N LEU A 94 9.58 48.77 -22.18
CA LEU A 94 10.39 49.73 -21.45
C LEU A 94 11.71 49.99 -22.18
N ALA A 95 12.43 48.93 -22.57
CA ALA A 95 13.67 49.04 -23.32
C ALA A 95 13.47 49.79 -24.65
N ARG A 96 12.34 49.61 -25.33
CA ARG A 96 12.00 50.38 -26.53
C ARG A 96 11.77 51.86 -26.22
N ALA A 97 11.02 52.16 -25.15
CA ALA A 97 10.74 53.54 -24.75
C ALA A 97 12.00 54.29 -24.31
N THR A 98 12.89 53.64 -23.56
CA THR A 98 14.15 54.25 -23.09
C THR A 98 15.16 54.44 -24.22
N ASN A 99 15.34 53.44 -25.10
CA ASN A 99 16.21 53.57 -26.28
C ASN A 99 15.65 54.54 -27.34
N GLY A 100 14.32 54.75 -27.38
CA GLY A 100 13.68 55.76 -28.22
C GLY A 100 13.79 57.18 -27.67
N ALA A 101 13.92 57.34 -26.35
CA ALA A 101 14.07 58.63 -25.68
C ALA A 101 15.53 59.13 -25.63
N TRP A 102 16.50 58.21 -25.65
CA TRP A 102 17.93 58.52 -25.65
C TRP A 102 18.62 57.57 -26.62
N GLY A 103 19.06 58.11 -27.76
CA GLY A 103 19.68 57.35 -28.83
C GLY A 103 20.81 56.45 -28.34
N SER A 104 20.59 55.14 -28.46
CA SER A 104 21.60 54.09 -28.56
C SER A 104 22.61 53.96 -27.40
N THR A 105 22.22 53.22 -26.36
CA THR A 105 23.14 52.24 -25.73
C THR A 105 22.33 51.17 -24.99
N PRO A 106 22.41 49.88 -25.34
CA PRO A 106 21.69 48.85 -24.61
C PRO A 106 22.28 48.68 -23.20
N MET A 107 21.44 48.83 -22.18
CA MET A 107 21.79 48.55 -20.79
C MET A 107 22.16 47.07 -20.68
N LYS A 108 23.45 46.77 -20.45
CA LYS A 108 23.90 45.41 -20.12
C LYS A 108 23.23 45.03 -18.81
N ILE A 109 22.24 44.15 -18.87
CA ILE A 109 21.78 43.42 -17.68
C ILE A 109 22.99 42.56 -17.29
N LEU A 110 23.68 42.96 -16.22
CA LEU A 110 24.72 42.17 -15.61
C LEU A 110 24.12 40.80 -15.25
N PRO A 111 24.82 39.68 -15.53
CA PRO A 111 24.41 38.40 -14.97
C PRO A 111 24.46 38.56 -13.45
N SER A 112 23.31 38.50 -12.79
CA SER A 112 23.25 38.24 -11.37
C SER A 112 23.84 36.84 -11.16
N ASP A 113 25.07 36.83 -10.65
CA ASP A 113 25.81 35.65 -10.22
C ASP A 113 24.88 34.68 -9.49
N LEU A 114 24.67 33.51 -10.11
CA LEU A 114 24.13 32.33 -9.46
C LEU A 114 25.28 31.66 -8.69
N SER A 115 25.39 32.01 -7.41
CA SER A 115 25.95 31.17 -6.36
C SER A 115 24.95 31.11 -5.21
#